data_AF-A0A4S2M2E8-F1
#
_entry.id   AF-A0A4S2M2E8-F1
#
_cell.length_a   1.000
_cell.length_b   1.000
_cell.length_c   1.000
_cell.angle_alpha   90.00
_cell.angle_beta   90.00
_cell.angle_gamma   90.00
#
_symmetry.space_group_name_H-M   'P 1'
#
loop_
_entity.id
_entity.type
_entity.pdbx_description
1 polymer ?
#
loop_
_entity_poly.entity_id
_entity_poly.type
_entity_poly.pdbx_seq_one_letter_code
_entity_poly.pdbx_strand_id
1 'polypeptide(L)'
;MARFDGETAAKILRWIHALKKPPSMHGPCWEASKKMPQDVQSIGSDAFGDYLKDGLALGYLMACVNPNSVTDLLENPIWEVSDKTTFEKLRQKERIRLFLQFLTSLDIDSSNQFSVSALNEKLDLERVVQCLREVALMVETQNGYIGPVEFRN
;
A
#
# COMPACT_ATOMS: atom_id res chain seq x y z
N MET A 1 -15.55 18.06 10.28
CA MET A 1 -15.01 17.31 9.13
C MET A 1 -13.53 17.21 9.36
N ALA A 2 -13.01 16.00 9.56
CA ALA A 2 -11.58 15.80 9.45
C ALA A 2 -11.21 16.03 7.97
N ARG A 3 -9.98 16.51 7.75
CA ARG A 3 -9.45 16.93 6.46
C ARG A 3 -8.31 15.97 6.15
N PHE A 4 -8.10 15.66 4.88
CA PHE A 4 -6.94 14.90 4.43
C PHE A 4 -5.64 15.39 5.11
N ASP A 5 -4.97 14.49 5.82
CA ASP A 5 -3.72 14.75 6.53
C ASP A 5 -2.52 14.45 5.62
N GLY A 6 -1.99 15.51 5.01
CA GLY A 6 -0.86 15.42 4.09
C GLY A 6 0.47 15.03 4.74
N GLU A 7 0.65 15.29 6.03
CA GLU A 7 1.87 14.92 6.76
C GLU A 7 1.88 13.43 7.07
N THR A 8 0.75 12.90 7.56
CA THR A 8 0.57 11.46 7.76
C THR A 8 0.65 10.71 6.43
N ALA A 9 0.05 11.23 5.36
CA ALA A 9 0.17 10.66 4.03
C ALA A 9 1.63 10.58 3.54
N ALA A 10 2.41 11.66 3.73
CA ALA A 10 3.83 11.68 3.41
C ALA A 10 4.62 10.66 4.23
N LYS A 11 4.37 10.56 5.54
CA LYS A 11 4.97 9.55 6.43
C LYS A 11 4.70 8.13 5.93
N ILE A 12 3.47 7.83 5.52
CA ILE A 12 3.10 6.50 4.99
C ILE A 12 3.93 6.14 3.76
N LEU A 13 4.09 7.06 2.80
CA LEU A 13 4.86 6.79 1.58
C LEU A 13 6.34 6.54 1.89
N ARG A 14 6.94 7.34 2.79
CA ARG A 14 8.33 7.11 3.24
C ARG A 14 8.48 5.78 3.96
N TRP A 15 7.52 5.45 4.83
CA TRP A 15 7.51 4.19 5.56
C TRP A 15 7.44 2.99 4.61
N ILE A 16 6.51 2.97 3.64
CA ILE A 16 6.44 1.90 2.64
C ILE A 16 7.76 1.79 1.87
N HIS A 17 8.32 2.92 1.43
CA HIS A 17 9.60 2.94 0.72
C HIS A 17 10.75 2.30 1.53
N ALA A 18 10.79 2.56 2.83
CA ALA A 18 11.84 2.13 3.73
C ALA A 18 11.67 0.70 4.27
N LEU A 19 10.56 0.01 3.97
CA LEU A 19 10.38 -1.39 4.34
C LEU A 19 11.48 -2.27 3.73
N LYS A 20 11.98 -3.21 4.52
CA LYS A 20 13.00 -4.16 4.07
C LYS A 20 12.41 -5.06 2.99
N LYS A 21 12.83 -4.84 1.74
CA LYS A 21 12.50 -5.66 0.58
C LYS A 21 12.83 -7.15 0.85
N PRO A 22 11.87 -8.07 0.66
CA PRO A 22 12.14 -9.50 0.69
C PRO A 22 13.17 -9.92 -0.38
N PRO A 23 14.11 -10.85 -0.11
CA PRO A 23 15.21 -11.16 -1.02
C PRO A 23 14.80 -11.57 -2.44
N SER A 24 13.71 -12.33 -2.58
CA SER A 24 13.19 -12.83 -3.86
C SER A 24 12.29 -11.83 -4.60
N MET A 25 11.91 -10.73 -3.96
CA MET A 25 10.95 -9.79 -4.52
C MET A 25 11.51 -9.09 -5.77
N HIS A 26 10.72 -8.95 -6.83
CA HIS A 26 11.08 -8.21 -8.03
C HIS A 26 9.81 -7.81 -8.80
N GLY A 27 9.96 -7.24 -10.01
CA GLY A 27 8.83 -6.91 -10.87
C GLY A 27 8.06 -5.64 -10.45
N PRO A 28 6.85 -5.44 -11.01
CA PRO A 28 6.15 -4.16 -10.94
C PRO A 28 5.88 -3.62 -9.53
N CYS A 29 5.57 -4.49 -8.56
CA CYS A 29 5.35 -4.08 -7.17
C CYS A 29 6.62 -3.49 -6.55
N TRP A 30 7.79 -4.11 -6.77
CA TRP A 30 9.07 -3.53 -6.34
C TRP A 30 9.39 -2.22 -7.06
N GLU A 31 9.12 -2.15 -8.37
CA GLU A 31 9.34 -0.92 -9.13
C GLU A 31 8.45 0.24 -8.66
N ALA A 32 7.23 -0.05 -8.18
CA ALA A 32 6.32 0.94 -7.64
C ALA A 32 6.84 1.55 -6.31
N SER A 33 7.40 0.74 -5.40
CA SER A 33 7.90 1.26 -4.13
C SER A 33 9.10 2.20 -4.30
N LYS A 34 9.95 1.96 -5.30
CA LYS A 34 11.09 2.84 -5.62
C LYS A 34 10.68 4.23 -6.11
N LYS A 35 9.47 4.40 -6.63
CA LYS A 35 8.96 5.71 -7.10
C LYS A 35 8.48 6.59 -5.95
N MET A 36 8.28 6.02 -4.76
CA MET A 36 7.78 6.76 -3.61
C MET A 36 8.80 7.81 -3.15
N PRO A 37 8.32 8.98 -2.71
CA PRO A 37 9.20 10.04 -2.22
C PRO A 37 9.87 9.66 -0.90
N GLN A 38 11.16 9.97 -0.77
CA GLN A 38 11.96 9.71 0.43
C GLN A 38 12.01 10.90 1.39
N ASP A 39 12.02 12.13 0.89
CA ASP A 39 12.28 13.34 1.69
C ASP A 39 11.14 14.37 1.66
N VAL A 40 9.90 13.91 1.44
CA VAL A 40 8.72 14.78 1.44
C VAL A 40 8.14 14.92 2.83
N GLN A 41 7.88 16.14 3.31
CA GLN A 41 7.28 16.38 4.63
C GLN A 41 5.74 16.35 4.60
N SER A 42 5.14 16.77 3.49
CA SER A 42 3.69 16.78 3.28
C SER A 42 3.37 16.59 1.80
N ILE A 43 2.26 15.92 1.49
CA ILE A 43 1.82 15.65 0.12
C ILE A 43 0.33 15.98 -0.04
N GLY A 44 -0.08 16.39 -1.24
CA GLY A 44 -1.49 16.57 -1.57
C GLY A 44 -2.22 15.24 -1.78
N SER A 45 -3.55 15.23 -1.59
CA SER A 45 -4.38 14.02 -1.72
C SER A 45 -4.22 13.37 -3.09
N ASP A 46 -4.32 14.14 -4.17
CA ASP A 46 -4.22 13.58 -5.52
C ASP A 46 -2.89 12.89 -5.78
N ALA A 47 -1.79 13.53 -5.40
CA ALA A 47 -0.45 12.98 -5.57
C ALA A 47 -0.25 11.72 -4.71
N PHE A 48 -0.75 11.72 -3.47
CA PHE A 48 -0.76 10.52 -2.62
C PHE A 48 -1.53 9.37 -3.29
N GLY A 49 -2.73 9.64 -3.80
CA GLY A 49 -3.53 8.66 -4.50
C GLY A 49 -2.84 8.12 -5.77
N ASP A 50 -2.08 8.94 -6.50
CA ASP A 50 -1.40 8.48 -7.72
C ASP A 50 -0.31 7.44 -7.47
N TYR A 51 0.33 7.44 -6.29
CA TYR A 51 1.30 6.40 -5.92
C TYR A 51 0.66 5.04 -5.59
N LEU A 52 -0.63 5.02 -5.29
CA LEU A 52 -1.30 3.85 -4.69
C LEU A 52 -2.45 3.31 -5.54
N LYS A 53 -3.07 4.13 -6.40
CA LYS A 53 -4.33 3.82 -7.11
C LYS A 53 -4.24 2.61 -8.04
N ASP A 54 -3.03 2.24 -8.47
CA ASP A 54 -2.81 1.09 -9.35
C ASP A 54 -2.67 -0.24 -8.57
N GLY A 55 -2.58 -0.18 -7.24
CA GLY A 55 -2.45 -1.31 -6.33
C GLY A 55 -1.06 -1.95 -6.26
N LEU A 56 -0.07 -1.54 -7.09
CA LEU A 56 1.25 -2.20 -7.13
C LEU A 56 2.06 -1.96 -5.86
N ALA A 57 2.03 -0.71 -5.37
CA ALA A 57 2.61 -0.35 -4.08
C ALA A 57 2.02 -1.15 -2.90
N LEU A 58 0.72 -1.46 -2.97
CA LEU A 58 0.04 -2.27 -1.95
C LEU A 58 0.50 -3.73 -2.02
N GLY A 59 0.72 -4.27 -3.21
CA GLY A 59 1.33 -5.60 -3.38
C GLY A 59 2.74 -5.68 -2.79
N TYR A 60 3.55 -4.63 -2.97
CA TYR A 60 4.85 -4.56 -2.31
C TYR A 60 4.74 -4.55 -0.78
N LEU A 61 3.80 -3.78 -0.24
CA LEU A 61 3.52 -3.75 1.19
C LEU A 61 3.12 -5.15 1.70
N MET A 62 2.24 -5.86 1.00
CA MET A 62 1.86 -7.24 1.33
C MET A 62 3.08 -8.17 1.41
N ALA A 63 3.96 -8.11 0.41
CA ALA A 63 5.19 -8.90 0.36
C ALA A 63 6.15 -8.58 1.52
N CYS A 64 6.24 -7.32 1.94
CA CYS A 64 7.09 -6.93 3.07
C CYS A 64 6.53 -7.42 4.41
N VAL A 65 5.21 -7.36 4.58
CA VAL A 65 4.53 -7.79 5.82
C VAL A 65 4.45 -9.31 5.91
N ASN A 66 4.23 -10.00 4.79
CA ASN A 66 4.21 -11.45 4.72
C ASN A 66 5.18 -11.95 3.62
N PRO A 67 6.48 -12.10 3.92
CA PRO A 67 7.48 -12.56 2.95
C PRO A 67 7.19 -13.93 2.33
N ASN A 68 6.40 -14.77 2.99
CA ASN A 68 6.02 -16.08 2.44
C ASN A 68 5.06 -15.96 1.24
N SER A 69 4.37 -14.83 1.09
CA SER A 69 3.45 -14.56 -0.03
C SER A 69 4.15 -14.11 -1.32
N VAL A 70 5.47 -13.90 -1.30
CA VAL A 70 6.21 -13.34 -2.45
C VAL A 70 6.09 -14.23 -3.68
N THR A 71 6.18 -15.55 -3.54
CA THR A 71 6.05 -16.49 -4.67
C THR A 71 4.66 -16.39 -5.30
N ASP A 72 3.60 -16.45 -4.48
CA ASP A 72 2.22 -16.37 -4.96
C ASP A 72 1.93 -15.02 -5.66
N LEU A 73 2.53 -13.94 -5.16
CA LEU A 73 2.44 -12.62 -5.77
C LEU A 73 3.12 -12.60 -7.14
N LEU A 74 4.33 -13.15 -7.25
CA LEU A 74 5.10 -13.15 -8.50
C LEU A 74 4.49 -14.04 -9.59
N GLU A 75 3.85 -15.15 -9.21
CA GLU A 75 3.23 -16.09 -10.16
C GLU A 75 1.84 -15.63 -10.63
N ASN A 76 1.20 -14.68 -9.94
CA ASN A 76 -0.14 -14.23 -10.27
C ASN A 76 -0.12 -13.07 -11.29
N PRO A 77 -0.66 -13.25 -12.52
CA PRO A 77 -0.65 -12.24 -13.57
C PRO A 77 -1.39 -10.94 -13.21
N ILE A 78 -2.15 -10.93 -12.12
CA ILE A 78 -2.81 -9.71 -11.62
C ILE A 78 -1.80 -8.62 -11.29
N TRP A 79 -0.58 -8.98 -10.86
CA TRP A 79 0.47 -8.05 -10.45
C TRP A 79 1.33 -7.53 -11.61
N GLU A 80 1.14 -8.07 -12.81
CA GLU A 80 1.77 -7.57 -14.03
C GLU A 80 1.02 -6.35 -14.57
N VAL A 81 1.77 -5.40 -15.16
CA VAL A 81 1.19 -4.24 -15.86
C VAL A 81 0.77 -4.66 -17.25
N SER A 82 -0.48 -4.39 -17.62
CA SER A 82 -0.98 -4.63 -18.98
C SER A 82 -0.93 -3.35 -19.82
N ASP A 83 -0.45 -3.46 -21.05
CA ASP A 83 -0.54 -2.37 -22.04
C ASP A 83 -1.98 -2.12 -22.52
N LYS A 84 -2.91 -3.05 -22.23
CA LYS A 84 -4.32 -2.93 -22.59
C LYS A 84 -5.07 -2.22 -21.47
N THR A 85 -5.41 -0.96 -21.70
CA THR A 85 -6.07 -0.06 -20.72
C THR A 85 -7.27 -0.69 -20.00
N THR A 86 -8.15 -1.41 -20.72
CA THR A 86 -9.33 -2.04 -20.11
C THR A 86 -8.94 -3.13 -19.11
N PHE A 87 -7.99 -3.99 -19.47
CA PHE A 87 -7.52 -5.03 -18.57
C PHE A 87 -6.76 -4.42 -17.39
N GLU A 88 -5.90 -3.42 -17.64
CA GLU A 88 -5.16 -2.77 -16.57
C GLU A 88 -6.11 -2.13 -15.54
N LYS A 89 -7.17 -1.43 -15.98
CA LYS A 89 -8.19 -0.91 -15.05
C LYS A 89 -8.85 -1.98 -14.20
N LEU A 90 -9.12 -3.18 -14.76
CA LEU A 90 -9.64 -4.30 -14.00
C LEU A 90 -8.60 -4.83 -13.00
N ARG A 91 -7.34 -4.98 -13.41
CA ARG A 91 -6.24 -5.42 -12.55
C ARG A 91 -6.02 -4.47 -11.37
N GLN A 92 -6.04 -3.16 -11.59
CA GLN A 92 -5.89 -2.15 -10.53
C GLN A 92 -6.95 -2.31 -9.43
N LYS A 93 -8.22 -2.42 -9.83
CA LYS A 93 -9.32 -2.64 -8.89
C LYS A 93 -9.13 -3.95 -8.11
N GLU A 94 -8.67 -5.00 -8.79
CA GLU A 94 -8.47 -6.30 -8.18
C GLU A 94 -7.26 -6.36 -7.24
N ARG A 95 -6.13 -5.75 -7.59
CA ARG A 95 -4.97 -5.62 -6.69
C ARG A 95 -5.36 -4.94 -5.37
N ILE A 96 -6.20 -3.90 -5.45
CA ILE A 96 -6.73 -3.23 -4.26
C ILE A 96 -7.66 -4.16 -3.47
N ARG A 97 -8.52 -4.95 -4.13
CA ARG A 97 -9.35 -5.96 -3.44
C ARG A 97 -8.50 -7.01 -2.72
N LEU A 98 -7.47 -7.53 -3.36
CA LEU A 98 -6.54 -8.49 -2.78
C LEU A 98 -5.82 -7.91 -1.55
N PHE A 99 -5.44 -6.63 -1.60
CA PHE A 99 -4.90 -5.95 -0.43
C PHE A 99 -5.89 -5.89 0.74
N LEU A 100 -7.17 -5.54 0.48
CA LEU A 100 -8.20 -5.50 1.53
C LEU A 100 -8.51 -6.90 2.11
N GLN A 101 -8.50 -7.93 1.27
CA GLN A 101 -8.61 -9.32 1.72
C GLN A 101 -7.41 -9.71 2.60
N PHE A 102 -6.20 -9.28 2.23
CA PHE A 102 -5.02 -9.47 3.04
C PHE A 102 -5.13 -8.77 4.40
N LEU A 103 -5.64 -7.52 4.45
CA LEU A 103 -5.89 -6.84 5.73
C LEU A 103 -6.87 -7.62 6.62
N THR A 104 -7.93 -8.17 6.02
CA THR A 104 -8.88 -9.05 6.73
C THR A 104 -8.17 -10.29 7.28
N SER A 105 -7.22 -10.89 6.54
CA SER A 105 -6.45 -12.04 7.02
C SER A 105 -5.48 -11.72 8.16
N LEU A 106 -5.22 -10.43 8.42
CA LEU A 106 -4.43 -9.92 9.54
C LEU A 106 -5.31 -9.41 10.71
N ASP A 107 -6.59 -9.80 10.73
CA ASP A 107 -7.59 -9.38 11.73
C ASP A 107 -7.82 -7.85 11.81
N ILE A 108 -7.51 -7.11 10.74
CA ILE A 108 -7.87 -5.69 10.65
C ILE A 108 -9.35 -5.57 10.29
N ASP A 109 -10.14 -5.04 11.23
CA ASP A 109 -11.58 -4.86 11.09
C ASP A 109 -11.93 -4.10 9.79
N SER A 110 -12.94 -4.57 9.07
CA SER A 110 -13.51 -3.91 7.88
C SER A 110 -13.88 -2.43 8.12
N SER A 111 -14.28 -2.08 9.34
CA SER A 111 -14.56 -0.72 9.82
C SER A 111 -13.31 0.14 10.03
N ASN A 112 -12.11 -0.40 9.80
CA ASN A 112 -10.84 0.32 9.66
C ASN A 112 -10.27 0.26 8.23
N GLN A 113 -10.91 -0.47 7.33
CA GLN A 113 -10.51 -0.59 5.92
C GLN A 113 -11.14 0.50 5.03
N PHE A 114 -10.54 0.76 3.87
CA PHE A 114 -11.11 1.63 2.83
C PHE A 114 -11.79 0.80 1.73
N SER A 115 -12.59 1.44 0.87
CA SER A 115 -13.22 0.78 -0.28
C SER A 115 -12.35 0.86 -1.53
N VAL A 116 -12.55 -0.05 -2.50
CA VAL A 116 -11.79 -0.01 -3.77
C VAL A 116 -11.89 1.36 -4.46
N SER A 117 -13.08 1.97 -4.47
CA SER A 117 -13.30 3.28 -5.10
C SER A 117 -12.70 4.43 -4.29
N ALA A 118 -12.60 4.31 -2.96
CA ALA A 118 -11.92 5.31 -2.12
C ALA A 118 -10.49 5.59 -2.62
N LEU A 119 -9.80 4.53 -3.06
CA LEU A 119 -8.44 4.63 -3.60
C LEU A 119 -8.39 4.73 -5.14
N ASN A 120 -8.94 3.76 -5.87
CA ASN A 120 -8.78 3.67 -7.33
C ASN A 120 -9.38 4.88 -8.05
N GLU A 121 -10.48 5.41 -7.53
CA GLU A 121 -11.18 6.60 -8.06
C GLU A 121 -10.91 7.83 -7.18
N LYS A 122 -10.04 7.71 -6.17
CA LYS A 122 -9.64 8.76 -5.22
C LYS A 122 -10.82 9.44 -4.49
N LEU A 123 -11.90 8.70 -4.26
CA LEU A 123 -13.13 9.26 -3.68
C LEU A 123 -13.03 9.55 -2.17
N ASP A 124 -12.13 8.88 -1.45
CA ASP A 124 -11.97 9.04 0.00
C ASP A 124 -10.56 8.67 0.44
N LEU A 125 -9.60 9.52 0.08
CA LEU A 125 -8.18 9.30 0.40
C LEU A 125 -7.85 9.55 1.87
N GLU A 126 -8.70 10.27 2.60
CA GLU A 126 -8.56 10.38 4.06
C GLU A 126 -8.71 9.02 4.71
N ARG A 127 -9.73 8.26 4.31
CA ARG A 127 -9.92 6.90 4.80
C ARG A 127 -8.79 5.96 4.42
N VAL A 128 -8.20 6.12 3.23
CA VAL A 128 -7.00 5.38 2.81
C VAL A 128 -5.81 5.69 3.73
N VAL A 129 -5.57 6.96 4.05
CA VAL A 129 -4.51 7.38 4.97
C VAL A 129 -4.70 6.76 6.35
N GLN A 130 -5.90 6.83 6.92
CA GLN A 130 -6.18 6.25 8.24
C GLN A 130 -5.96 4.73 8.26
N CYS A 131 -6.47 4.02 7.25
CA CYS A 131 -6.28 2.58 7.13
C CYS A 131 -4.79 2.21 7.07
N LEU A 132 -4.01 2.87 6.22
CA LEU A 132 -2.58 2.57 6.07
C LEU A 132 -1.76 2.97 7.31
N ARG A 133 -2.17 3.99 8.05
CA ARG A 133 -1.58 4.33 9.35
C ARG A 133 -1.78 3.19 10.37
N GLU A 134 -2.99 2.63 10.46
CA GLU A 134 -3.25 1.48 11.33
C GLU A 134 -2.45 0.25 10.90
N VAL A 135 -2.30 0.01 9.59
CA VAL A 135 -1.41 -1.04 9.07
C VAL A 135 0.03 -0.80 9.51
N ALA A 136 0.54 0.42 9.39
CA ALA A 136 1.91 0.75 9.80
C ALA A 136 2.12 0.51 11.30
N LEU A 137 1.19 0.97 12.15
CA LEU A 137 1.22 0.72 13.60
C LEU A 137 1.24 -0.78 13.92
N MET A 138 0.37 -1.56 13.28
CA MET A 138 0.32 -3.02 13.46
C MET A 138 1.63 -3.68 13.02
N VAL A 139 2.16 -3.34 11.85
CA VAL A 139 3.40 -3.92 11.32
C VAL A 139 4.60 -3.55 12.19
N GLU A 140 4.71 -2.29 12.62
CA GLU A 140 5.76 -1.87 13.53
C GLU A 140 5.73 -2.70 14.82
N THR A 141 4.53 -3.06 15.31
CA THR A 141 4.30 -3.90 16.51
C THR A 141 4.62 -5.38 16.41
N GLN A 142 4.89 -5.88 15.21
CA GLN A 142 5.26 -7.28 15.03
C GLN A 142 6.66 -7.60 15.58
N ASN A 143 6.78 -8.77 16.21
CA ASN A 143 8.07 -9.29 16.67
C ASN A 143 9.00 -9.53 15.48
N GLY A 144 10.19 -8.95 15.53
CA GLY A 144 11.17 -9.06 14.44
C GLY A 144 10.96 -8.07 13.30
N TYR A 145 10.13 -7.04 13.47
CA TYR A 145 10.08 -5.92 12.54
C TYR A 145 11.46 -5.25 12.41
N ILE A 146 11.92 -5.10 11.17
CA ILE A 146 13.17 -4.43 10.80
C ILE A 146 12.83 -3.36 9.76
N GLY A 147 12.66 -2.13 10.21
CA GLY A 147 12.31 -0.97 9.40
C GLY A 147 12.19 0.29 10.27
N PRO A 148 11.88 1.46 9.69
CA PRO A 148 11.72 2.68 10.46
C PRO A 148 10.47 2.63 11.33
N VAL A 149 10.58 3.16 12.54
CA VAL A 149 9.47 3.32 13.47
C VAL A 149 9.01 4.77 13.38
N GLU A 150 8.01 5.02 12.54
CA GLU A 150 7.52 6.37 12.23
C GLU A 150 6.22 6.70 12.97
N PHE A 151 5.47 5.68 13.40
CA PHE A 151 4.10 5.86 13.92
C PHE A 151 3.93 5.51 15.39
N ARG A 152 4.81 4.70 15.99
CA ARG A 152 4.86 4.51 17.45
C ARG A 152 5.47 5.75 18.12
N ASN A 153 4.61 6.65 18.62
CA ASN A 153 4.95 7.63 19.65
C ASN A 153 4.19 7.28 20.93
#